data_AF-A0A7G8WRY9-F1
#
_entry.id   AF-A0A7G8WRY9-F1
#
_cell.length_a   1.000
_cell.length_b   1.000
_cell.length_c   1.000
_cell.angle_alpha   90.00
_cell.angle_beta   90.00
_cell.angle_gamma   90.00
#
_symmetry.space_group_name_H-M   'P 1'
#
loop_
_entity.id
_entity.type
_entity.pdbx_description
1 polymer ?
#
loop_
_entity_poly.entity_id
_entity_poly.type
_entity_poly.pdbx_seq_one_letter_code
_entity_poly.pdbx_strand_id
1 'polypeptide(L)'
;MTGTALPTANSRPEIGPLDLPGGADFVEVVRSLAEFTQLHGRSAPKIAFEKQLALSARDLSSWVLPAWCRVCGHGSLLHVDLESSDGITPNFWERLVCPTCSMSARQRFLAEQFRALALSVQGIDRTIRIDGNPGAFGAWASGVAGQHPGLRVATQPEEDRDRPPTVGIFSIDLLPSVVDLNATLRDVVETLAPGGRLVLSIPFHAWAQTTISLAEGEQATGPWRHQLGWDLMDRCRVAGFADAYALVHWSSAFGYLGNGTPLVLIAEKA
;
A
#
# COMPACT_ATOMS: atom_id res chain seq x y z
N MET A 1 2.72 -37.17 14.67
CA MET A 1 2.71 -35.70 14.57
C MET A 1 3.87 -35.29 13.68
N THR A 2 3.62 -35.16 12.38
CA THR A 2 4.64 -34.83 11.37
C THR A 2 4.72 -33.32 11.25
N GLY A 3 5.78 -32.72 11.81
CA GLY A 3 6.06 -31.30 11.69
C GLY A 3 6.50 -30.96 10.26
N THR A 4 5.68 -30.19 9.55
CA THR A 4 6.01 -29.62 8.25
C THR A 4 6.95 -28.43 8.48
N ALA A 5 8.21 -28.57 8.08
CA ALA A 5 9.16 -27.47 8.08
C ALA A 5 8.72 -26.40 7.07
N LEU A 6 8.78 -25.12 7.48
CA LEU A 6 8.56 -23.99 6.58
C LEU A 6 9.66 -23.97 5.50
N PRO A 7 9.32 -23.72 4.23
CA PRO A 7 10.30 -23.67 3.16
C PRO A 7 11.27 -22.52 3.37
N THR A 8 12.57 -22.82 3.28
CA THR A 8 13.65 -21.83 3.28
C THR A 8 13.52 -20.94 2.03
N ALA A 9 13.58 -19.62 2.22
CA ALA A 9 13.27 -18.58 1.24
C ALA A 9 14.18 -18.47 -0.02
N ASN A 10 14.98 -19.49 -0.37
CA ASN A 10 16.08 -19.36 -1.33
C ASN A 10 16.01 -20.24 -2.59
N SER A 11 14.89 -20.87 -2.91
CA SER A 11 14.68 -21.44 -4.25
C SER A 11 13.52 -20.73 -4.93
N ARG A 12 13.80 -19.62 -5.62
CA ARG A 12 12.89 -19.11 -6.66
C ARG A 12 12.72 -20.24 -7.67
N PRO A 13 11.51 -20.76 -7.93
CA PRO A 13 11.30 -21.50 -9.16
C PRO A 13 11.65 -20.55 -10.32
N GLU A 14 12.50 -21.00 -11.23
CA GLU A 14 12.66 -20.37 -12.54
C GLU A 14 11.32 -20.51 -13.28
N ILE A 15 10.38 -19.64 -12.97
CA ILE A 15 9.31 -19.33 -13.91
C ILE A 15 10.02 -18.55 -15.00
N GLY A 16 10.35 -19.23 -16.10
CA GLY A 16 10.86 -18.58 -17.29
C GLY A 16 9.99 -17.37 -17.62
N PRO A 17 10.57 -16.23 -18.03
CA PRO A 17 9.82 -15.02 -18.26
C PRO A 17 8.69 -15.35 -19.25
N LEU A 18 7.45 -15.21 -18.80
CA LEU A 18 6.36 -15.02 -19.76
C LEU A 18 6.68 -13.67 -20.40
N ASP A 19 7.30 -13.70 -21.59
CA ASP A 19 7.54 -12.52 -22.43
C ASP A 19 6.17 -11.99 -22.87
N LEU A 20 5.46 -11.36 -21.94
CA LEU A 20 4.31 -10.54 -22.25
C LEU A 20 4.86 -9.24 -22.83
N PRO A 21 4.53 -8.89 -24.08
CA PRO A 21 4.98 -7.65 -24.69
C PRO A 21 4.33 -6.47 -23.95
N GLY A 22 5.06 -5.87 -23.01
CA GLY A 22 4.62 -4.66 -22.31
C GLY A 22 4.98 -4.57 -20.83
N GLY A 23 6.22 -4.18 -20.55
CA GLY A 23 6.60 -3.50 -19.30
C GLY A 23 7.24 -4.37 -18.23
N ALA A 24 8.54 -4.15 -17.98
CA ALA A 24 9.23 -4.66 -16.81
C ALA A 24 8.53 -4.20 -15.51
N ASP A 25 8.61 -5.04 -14.47
CA ASP A 25 8.23 -4.66 -13.11
C ASP A 25 8.97 -3.37 -12.72
N PHE A 26 8.25 -2.36 -12.23
CA PHE A 26 8.89 -1.16 -11.72
C PHE A 26 8.23 -0.64 -10.46
N VAL A 27 9.05 0.01 -9.66
CA VAL A 27 8.68 0.89 -8.56
C VAL A 27 9.44 2.19 -8.82
N GLU A 28 8.71 3.27 -9.05
CA GLU A 28 9.27 4.60 -9.29
C GLU A 28 8.93 5.52 -8.12
N VAL A 29 9.94 6.27 -7.67
CA VAL A 29 9.78 7.31 -6.65
C VAL A 29 9.32 8.59 -7.34
N VAL A 30 8.24 9.18 -6.84
CA VAL A 30 7.64 10.41 -7.37
C VAL A 30 7.45 11.41 -6.24
N ARG A 31 7.92 12.64 -6.44
CA ARG A 31 7.98 13.68 -5.41
C ARG A 31 7.06 14.86 -5.67
N SER A 32 6.49 14.96 -6.88
CA SER A 32 5.64 16.07 -7.29
C SER A 32 4.60 15.66 -8.34
N LEU A 33 3.58 16.50 -8.52
CA LEU A 33 2.59 16.35 -9.60
C LEU A 33 3.24 16.36 -11.00
N ALA A 34 4.30 17.15 -11.20
CA ALA A 34 5.01 17.21 -12.47
C ALA A 34 5.69 15.87 -12.81
N GLU A 35 6.41 15.30 -11.85
CA GLU A 35 7.02 13.97 -11.99
C GLU A 35 5.95 12.89 -12.21
N PHE A 36 4.84 12.96 -11.46
CA PHE A 36 3.71 12.04 -11.65
C PHE A 36 3.12 12.13 -13.05
N THR A 37 2.90 13.34 -13.55
CA THR A 37 2.33 13.58 -14.89
C THR A 37 3.24 13.00 -15.97
N GLN A 38 4.56 13.20 -15.83
CA GLN A 38 5.55 12.63 -16.74
C GLN A 38 5.55 11.08 -16.68
N LEU A 39 5.49 10.51 -15.48
CA LEU A 39 5.40 9.06 -15.30
C LEU A 39 4.10 8.50 -15.90
N HIS A 40 2.96 9.13 -15.59
CA HIS A 40 1.65 8.70 -16.08
C HIS A 40 1.57 8.76 -17.61
N GLY A 41 2.17 9.78 -18.25
CA GLY A 41 2.30 9.85 -19.71
C GLY A 41 3.06 8.66 -20.32
N ARG A 42 4.02 8.06 -19.59
CA ARG A 42 4.74 6.84 -19.98
C ARG A 42 3.98 5.55 -19.63
N SER A 43 2.88 5.62 -18.87
CA SER A 43 2.08 4.47 -18.46
C SER A 43 1.00 4.07 -19.47
N ALA A 44 0.93 4.72 -20.64
CA ALA A 44 -0.07 4.39 -21.68
C ALA A 44 -0.13 2.89 -22.05
N PRO A 45 1.00 2.15 -22.22
CA PRO A 45 0.92 0.71 -22.48
C PRO A 45 0.31 -0.10 -21.33
N LYS A 46 0.56 0.30 -20.07
CA LYS A 46 0.03 -0.35 -18.86
C LYS A 46 -1.48 -0.15 -18.75
N ILE A 47 -1.92 1.08 -19.01
CA ILE A 47 -3.35 1.43 -19.05
C ILE A 47 -4.04 0.67 -20.19
N ALA A 48 -3.42 0.56 -21.36
CA ALA A 48 -3.96 -0.21 -22.48
C ALA A 48 -4.10 -1.69 -22.13
N PHE A 49 -3.10 -2.29 -21.47
CA PHE A 49 -3.14 -3.66 -20.97
C PHE A 49 -4.30 -3.87 -20.00
N GLU A 50 -4.45 -3.01 -18.98
CA GLU A 50 -5.54 -3.10 -18.00
C GLU A 50 -6.93 -2.95 -18.64
N LYS A 51 -7.07 -2.02 -19.59
CA LYS A 51 -8.31 -1.85 -20.36
C LYS A 51 -8.63 -3.09 -21.19
N GLN A 52 -7.64 -3.67 -21.86
CA GLN A 52 -7.83 -4.90 -22.63
C GLN A 52 -8.25 -6.06 -21.72
N LEU A 53 -7.63 -6.19 -20.55
CA LEU A 53 -7.99 -7.19 -19.56
C LEU A 53 -9.46 -7.02 -19.12
N ALA A 54 -9.86 -5.80 -18.74
CA ALA A 54 -11.25 -5.49 -18.37
C ALA A 54 -12.23 -5.79 -19.51
N LEU A 55 -11.91 -5.37 -20.75
CA LEU A 55 -12.75 -5.63 -21.93
C LEU A 55 -12.90 -7.12 -22.23
N SER A 56 -11.85 -7.91 -22.04
CA SER A 56 -11.88 -9.37 -22.28
C SER A 56 -12.79 -10.12 -21.30
N ALA A 57 -13.05 -9.53 -20.13
CA ALA A 57 -13.86 -10.11 -19.07
C ALA A 57 -15.16 -9.32 -18.80
N ARG A 58 -15.54 -8.37 -19.67
CA ARG A 58 -16.66 -7.45 -19.44
C ARG A 58 -18.02 -8.14 -19.22
N ASP A 59 -18.19 -9.33 -19.78
CA ASP A 59 -19.43 -10.11 -19.71
C ASP A 59 -19.41 -11.11 -18.53
N LEU A 60 -18.35 -11.08 -17.71
CA LEU A 60 -18.17 -11.91 -16.53
C LEU A 60 -18.34 -11.07 -15.27
N SER A 61 -19.09 -11.57 -14.29
CA SER A 61 -19.20 -10.95 -12.97
C SER A 61 -17.95 -11.15 -12.11
N SER A 62 -17.20 -12.23 -12.36
CA SER A 62 -15.89 -12.51 -11.76
C SER A 62 -15.03 -13.40 -12.64
N TRP A 63 -13.71 -13.33 -12.47
CA TRP A 63 -12.71 -14.16 -13.14
C TRP A 63 -11.43 -14.25 -12.33
N VAL A 64 -10.42 -14.95 -12.86
CA VAL A 64 -9.10 -15.07 -12.24
C VAL A 64 -8.00 -14.57 -13.17
N LEU A 65 -6.98 -13.97 -12.59
CA LEU A 65 -5.74 -13.58 -13.27
C LEU A 65 -4.57 -14.38 -12.67
N PRO A 66 -3.88 -15.23 -13.45
CA PRO A 66 -2.66 -15.89 -13.01
C PRO A 66 -1.56 -14.86 -12.72
N ALA A 67 -0.99 -14.90 -11.52
CA ALA A 67 0.13 -14.04 -11.10
C ALA A 67 0.88 -14.66 -9.91
N TRP A 68 2.06 -14.14 -9.60
CA TRP A 68 2.83 -14.54 -8.43
C TRP A 68 2.48 -13.70 -7.21
N CYS A 69 2.05 -14.34 -6.12
CA CYS A 69 1.77 -13.63 -4.88
C CYS A 69 3.06 -13.48 -4.06
N ARG A 70 3.65 -12.27 -4.00
CA ARG A 70 4.89 -12.02 -3.23
C ARG A 70 4.72 -12.16 -1.71
N VAL A 71 3.48 -12.05 -1.22
CA VAL A 71 3.15 -12.30 0.19
C VAL A 71 3.25 -13.78 0.52
N CYS A 72 2.60 -14.63 -0.27
CA CYS A 72 2.55 -16.08 -0.06
C CYS A 72 3.80 -16.83 -0.59
N GLY A 73 4.51 -16.24 -1.56
CA GLY A 73 5.71 -16.85 -2.16
C GLY A 73 5.41 -17.95 -3.18
N HIS A 74 4.26 -17.93 -3.86
CA HIS A 74 3.91 -18.90 -4.90
C HIS A 74 3.00 -18.30 -5.98
N GLY A 75 2.89 -19.01 -7.11
CA GLY A 75 1.92 -18.73 -8.17
C GLY A 75 0.49 -18.86 -7.66
N SER A 76 -0.40 -17.96 -8.09
CA SER A 76 -1.75 -17.83 -7.57
C SER A 76 -2.72 -17.39 -8.67
N LEU A 77 -3.97 -17.82 -8.56
CA LEU A 77 -5.08 -17.40 -9.42
C LEU A 77 -5.81 -16.26 -8.71
N LEU A 78 -5.44 -15.02 -9.02
CA LEU A 78 -5.94 -13.85 -8.31
C LEU A 78 -7.36 -13.54 -8.72
N HIS A 79 -8.26 -13.45 -7.74
CA HIS A 79 -9.67 -13.20 -7.99
C HIS A 79 -9.93 -11.74 -8.37
N VAL A 80 -10.68 -11.54 -9.44
CA VAL A 80 -11.15 -10.24 -9.92
C VAL A 80 -12.65 -10.29 -10.06
N ASP A 81 -13.32 -9.22 -9.65
CA ASP A 81 -14.75 -9.00 -9.84
C ASP A 81 -15.01 -7.49 -9.90
N LEU A 82 -16.29 -7.12 -9.94
CA LEU A 82 -16.75 -5.74 -9.99
C LEU A 82 -17.03 -5.13 -8.60
N GLU A 83 -16.59 -5.76 -7.51
CA GLU A 83 -16.66 -5.13 -6.19
C GLU A 83 -15.76 -3.88 -6.17
N SER A 84 -16.25 -2.77 -5.59
CA SER A 84 -15.54 -1.48 -5.55
C SER A 84 -15.19 -0.89 -6.92
N SER A 85 -15.91 -1.28 -7.98
CA SER A 85 -15.77 -0.76 -9.35
C SER A 85 -16.80 0.34 -9.69
N ASP A 86 -16.71 0.89 -10.90
CA ASP A 86 -17.75 1.72 -11.51
C ASP A 86 -18.89 0.90 -12.17
N GLY A 87 -18.90 -0.42 -11.96
CA GLY A 87 -19.82 -1.38 -12.59
C GLY A 87 -19.39 -1.86 -13.97
N ILE A 88 -18.31 -1.32 -14.54
CA ILE A 88 -17.81 -1.66 -15.88
C ILE A 88 -16.34 -2.09 -15.83
N THR A 89 -15.51 -1.33 -15.15
CA THR A 89 -14.06 -1.52 -15.04
C THR A 89 -13.71 -1.93 -13.61
N PRO A 90 -13.16 -3.13 -13.39
CA PRO A 90 -12.71 -3.54 -12.07
C PRO A 90 -11.75 -2.53 -11.46
N ASN A 91 -11.91 -2.29 -10.17
CA ASN A 91 -10.88 -1.61 -9.41
C ASN A 91 -9.76 -2.60 -9.10
N PHE A 92 -8.85 -2.81 -10.06
CA PHE A 92 -7.78 -3.79 -9.91
C PHE A 92 -6.93 -3.59 -8.65
N TRP A 93 -6.83 -2.36 -8.15
CA TRP A 93 -6.06 -2.03 -6.95
C TRP A 93 -6.71 -2.59 -5.68
N GLU A 94 -8.03 -2.49 -5.56
CA GLU A 94 -8.79 -3.07 -4.45
C GLU A 94 -9.17 -4.54 -4.66
N ARG A 95 -9.02 -5.06 -5.89
CA ARG A 95 -9.26 -6.47 -6.25
C ARG A 95 -7.95 -7.23 -6.42
N LEU A 96 -7.92 -8.20 -7.35
CA LEU A 96 -6.81 -9.15 -7.54
C LEU A 96 -6.48 -9.89 -6.24
N VAL A 97 -7.54 -10.35 -5.57
CA VAL A 97 -7.47 -10.97 -4.25
C VAL A 97 -6.81 -12.33 -4.35
N CYS A 98 -5.73 -12.54 -3.60
CA CYS A 98 -5.09 -13.85 -3.52
C CYS A 98 -5.98 -14.83 -2.74
N PRO A 99 -6.36 -16.00 -3.28
CA PRO A 99 -7.19 -16.98 -2.57
C PRO A 99 -6.51 -17.59 -1.33
N THR A 100 -5.20 -17.44 -1.17
CA THR A 100 -4.45 -17.99 -0.04
C THR A 100 -4.32 -17.02 1.13
N CYS A 101 -3.92 -15.77 0.89
CA CYS A 101 -3.79 -14.76 1.96
C CYS A 101 -4.98 -13.82 2.07
N SER A 102 -5.95 -13.92 1.16
CA SER A 102 -7.15 -13.06 1.08
C SER A 102 -6.87 -11.56 0.95
N MET A 103 -5.65 -11.18 0.53
CA MET A 103 -5.26 -9.79 0.34
C MET A 103 -5.48 -9.32 -1.09
N SER A 104 -5.96 -8.09 -1.25
CA SER A 104 -6.01 -7.36 -2.53
C SER A 104 -4.61 -6.98 -3.04
N ALA A 105 -4.52 -6.47 -4.28
CA ALA A 105 -3.30 -5.89 -4.81
C ALA A 105 -2.72 -4.81 -3.87
N ARG A 106 -3.57 -3.91 -3.36
CA ARG A 106 -3.22 -2.88 -2.39
C ARG A 106 -2.59 -3.43 -1.12
N GLN A 107 -3.27 -4.36 -0.48
CA GLN A 107 -2.81 -4.96 0.78
C GLN A 107 -1.52 -5.76 0.60
N ARG A 108 -1.35 -6.44 -0.54
CA ARG A 108 -0.10 -7.18 -0.82
C ARG A 108 1.09 -6.25 -1.04
N PHE A 109 0.89 -5.10 -1.69
CA PHE A 109 1.96 -4.11 -1.80
C PHE A 109 2.32 -3.51 -0.44
N LEU A 110 1.34 -3.22 0.43
CA LEU A 110 1.59 -2.80 1.81
C LEU A 110 2.34 -3.87 2.61
N ALA A 111 2.02 -5.15 2.42
CA ALA A 111 2.75 -6.26 3.02
C ALA A 111 4.23 -6.28 2.64
N GLU A 112 4.57 -5.90 1.41
CA GLU A 112 5.98 -5.75 1.02
C GLU A 112 6.68 -4.61 1.73
N GLN A 113 6.03 -3.45 1.85
CA GLN A 113 6.59 -2.31 2.60
C GLN A 113 6.77 -2.65 4.08
N PHE A 114 5.78 -3.36 4.67
CA PHE A 114 5.85 -3.85 6.04
C PHE A 114 7.04 -4.79 6.22
N ARG A 115 7.20 -5.79 5.33
CA ARG A 115 8.31 -6.74 5.39
C ARG A 115 9.66 -6.04 5.26
N ALA A 116 9.78 -5.09 4.33
CA ALA A 116 11.02 -4.32 4.15
C ALA A 116 11.37 -3.53 5.41
N LEU A 117 10.38 -2.90 6.05
CA LEU A 117 10.58 -2.19 7.31
C LEU A 117 10.94 -3.15 8.46
N ALA A 118 10.19 -4.23 8.63
CA ALA A 118 10.44 -5.24 9.67
C ALA A 118 11.86 -5.84 9.57
N LEU A 119 12.36 -6.09 8.36
CA LEU A 119 13.72 -6.60 8.13
C LEU A 119 14.82 -5.55 8.34
N SER A 120 14.50 -4.26 8.19
CA SER A 120 15.47 -3.17 8.44
C SER A 120 15.70 -2.90 9.93
N VAL A 121 14.81 -3.39 10.77
CA VAL A 121 14.87 -3.20 12.22
C VAL A 121 15.88 -4.18 12.81
N GLN A 122 16.98 -3.65 13.36
CA GLN A 122 17.95 -4.40 14.15
C GLN A 122 17.82 -4.04 15.65
N GLY A 123 18.02 -5.02 16.53
CA GLY A 123 18.04 -4.81 17.99
C GLY A 123 16.73 -5.15 18.71
N ILE A 124 16.71 -4.91 20.02
CA ILE A 124 15.67 -5.36 20.95
C ILE A 124 14.51 -4.35 20.98
N ASP A 125 13.28 -4.88 20.98
CA ASP A 125 11.97 -4.24 21.17
C ASP A 125 11.66 -2.98 20.34
N ARG A 126 10.80 -3.13 19.34
CA ARG A 126 10.25 -2.09 18.46
C ARG A 126 8.79 -2.35 18.14
N THR A 127 8.09 -1.28 17.77
CA THR A 127 6.66 -1.35 17.40
C THR A 127 6.45 -0.85 15.97
N ILE A 128 5.64 -1.56 15.19
CA ILE A 128 5.00 -1.04 13.98
C ILE A 128 3.50 -0.88 14.28
N ARG A 129 2.97 0.31 14.07
CA ARG A 129 1.54 0.59 14.24
C ARG A 129 0.81 0.47 12.90
N ILE A 130 -0.42 -0.02 12.92
CA ILE A 130 -1.31 -0.08 11.77
C ILE A 130 -2.62 0.62 12.15
N ASP A 131 -2.87 1.78 11.55
CA ASP A 131 -4.03 2.61 11.82
C ASP A 131 -5.06 2.48 10.68
N GLY A 132 -6.34 2.40 11.03
CA GLY A 132 -7.45 2.33 10.07
C GLY A 132 -8.05 0.94 9.94
N ASN A 133 -8.43 0.53 8.72
CA ASN A 133 -9.05 -0.78 8.46
C ASN A 133 -8.05 -1.74 7.77
N PRO A 134 -7.29 -2.54 8.53
CA PRO A 134 -6.21 -3.33 7.94
C PRO A 134 -6.67 -4.64 7.31
N GLY A 135 -7.90 -5.11 7.55
CA GLY A 135 -8.43 -6.36 6.99
C GLY A 135 -7.46 -7.55 7.10
N ALA A 136 -7.29 -8.29 6.00
CA ALA A 136 -6.36 -9.41 5.90
C ALA A 136 -4.89 -9.02 6.11
N PHE A 137 -4.50 -7.79 5.74
CA PHE A 137 -3.14 -7.27 5.95
C PHE A 137 -2.78 -7.20 7.44
N GLY A 138 -3.70 -6.76 8.30
CA GLY A 138 -3.44 -6.66 9.74
C GLY A 138 -3.17 -8.02 10.38
N ALA A 139 -4.01 -9.02 10.09
CA ALA A 139 -3.83 -10.38 10.60
C ALA A 139 -2.50 -10.99 10.16
N TRP A 140 -2.12 -10.77 8.89
CA TRP A 140 -0.83 -11.22 8.37
C TRP A 140 0.35 -10.50 9.01
N ALA A 141 0.28 -9.18 9.19
CA ALA A 141 1.35 -8.38 9.79
C ALA A 141 1.64 -8.83 11.24
N SER A 142 0.59 -9.10 12.02
CA SER A 142 0.72 -9.71 13.35
C SER A 142 1.38 -11.09 13.30
N GLY A 143 1.04 -11.92 12.32
CA GLY A 143 1.68 -13.22 12.11
C GLY A 143 3.16 -13.12 11.77
N VAL A 144 3.56 -12.13 10.95
CA VAL A 144 4.96 -11.83 10.66
C VAL A 144 5.68 -11.37 11.92
N ALA A 145 5.11 -10.43 12.67
CA ALA A 145 5.72 -9.94 13.91
C ALA A 145 5.97 -11.07 14.93
N GLY A 146 5.05 -12.04 15.03
CA GLY A 146 5.24 -13.24 15.86
C GLY A 146 6.45 -14.11 15.48
N GLN A 147 7.00 -13.95 14.27
CA GLN A 147 8.20 -14.64 13.79
C GLN A 147 9.50 -13.82 13.98
N HIS A 148 9.38 -12.55 14.39
CA HIS A 148 10.50 -11.63 14.56
C HIS A 148 10.61 -11.21 16.04
N PRO A 149 11.50 -11.84 16.83
CA PRO A 149 11.71 -11.49 18.22
C PRO A 149 11.97 -9.99 18.40
N GLY A 150 11.22 -9.36 19.30
CA GLY A 150 11.32 -7.92 19.57
C GLY A 150 10.51 -7.03 18.61
N LEU A 151 9.82 -7.57 17.60
CA LEU A 151 8.88 -6.79 16.80
C LEU A 151 7.46 -6.93 17.35
N ARG A 152 6.81 -5.81 17.64
CA ARG A 152 5.39 -5.74 18.01
C ARG A 152 4.59 -5.07 16.91
N VAL A 153 3.36 -5.52 16.71
CA VAL A 153 2.37 -4.87 15.85
C VAL A 153 1.20 -4.40 16.70
N ALA A 154 0.89 -3.11 16.63
CA ALA A 154 -0.24 -2.51 17.34
C ALA A 154 -1.27 -1.99 16.32
N THR A 155 -2.55 -2.32 16.51
CA THR A 155 -3.65 -1.86 15.64
C THR A 155 -4.48 -0.73 16.26
N GLN A 156 -4.11 -0.30 17.47
CA GLN A 156 -4.74 0.80 18.18
C GLN A 156 -3.66 1.68 18.82
N PRO A 157 -3.94 2.97 19.05
CA PRO A 157 -3.09 3.80 19.88
C PRO A 157 -3.08 3.22 21.30
N GLU A 158 -1.92 2.75 21.75
CA GLU A 158 -1.70 2.38 23.16
C GLU A 158 -1.22 3.61 23.92
N GLU A 159 -1.83 3.88 25.08
CA GLU A 159 -1.45 4.95 26.02
C GLU A 159 -0.22 4.58 26.88
N ASP A 160 0.39 3.41 26.64
CA ASP A 160 1.50 2.91 27.44
C ASP A 160 2.76 3.78 27.27
N ARG A 161 3.23 4.34 28.39
CA ARG A 161 4.45 5.16 28.46
C ARG A 161 5.72 4.34 28.30
N ASP A 162 5.68 3.04 28.61
CA ASP A 162 6.81 2.13 28.50
C ASP A 162 6.85 1.41 27.14
N ARG A 163 6.06 1.89 26.16
CA ARG A 163 5.99 1.28 24.84
C ARG A 163 7.35 1.35 24.12
N PRO A 164 7.73 0.29 23.39
CA PRO A 164 8.92 0.33 22.56
C PRO A 164 8.86 1.45 21.50
N PRO A 165 10.01 1.94 21.02
CA PRO A 165 10.05 2.95 19.97
C PRO A 165 9.27 2.51 18.73
N THR A 166 8.41 3.39 18.21
CA THR A 166 7.61 3.10 17.01
C THR A 166 8.45 3.38 15.77
N VAL A 167 8.78 2.35 14.99
CA VAL A 167 9.63 2.46 13.79
C VAL A 167 8.82 2.56 12.51
N GLY A 168 7.53 2.24 12.58
CA GLY A 168 6.63 2.28 11.44
C GLY A 168 5.20 2.62 11.84
N ILE A 169 4.53 3.42 11.04
CA ILE A 169 3.08 3.62 11.12
C ILE A 169 2.51 3.41 9.73
N PHE A 170 1.58 2.48 9.58
CA PHE A 170 0.82 2.22 8.36
C PHE A 170 -0.57 2.83 8.53
N SER A 171 -0.87 3.94 7.83
CA SER A 171 -2.21 4.53 7.84
C SER A 171 -2.98 4.08 6.60
N ILE A 172 -4.05 3.32 6.81
CA ILE A 172 -4.88 2.75 5.76
C ILE A 172 -6.26 3.39 5.83
N ASP A 173 -6.58 4.23 4.85
CA ASP A 173 -7.90 4.87 4.73
C ASP A 173 -8.32 5.73 5.95
N LEU A 174 -7.38 6.08 6.85
CA LEU A 174 -7.69 6.86 8.05
C LEU A 174 -7.41 8.35 7.88
N LEU A 175 -6.23 8.68 7.35
CA LEU A 175 -5.74 10.06 7.35
C LEU A 175 -6.69 11.09 6.70
N PRO A 176 -7.40 10.81 5.59
CA PRO A 176 -8.32 11.79 5.02
C PRO A 176 -9.58 12.03 5.85
N SER A 177 -9.82 11.26 6.93
CA SER A 177 -10.99 11.40 7.82
C SER A 177 -10.68 12.17 9.10
N VAL A 178 -9.42 12.52 9.35
CA VAL A 178 -9.03 13.24 10.59
C VAL A 178 -9.51 14.68 10.57
N VAL A 179 -9.69 15.28 11.75
CA VAL A 179 -10.22 16.65 11.88
C VAL A 179 -9.16 17.70 11.53
N ASP A 180 -7.95 17.55 12.07
CA ASP A 180 -6.80 18.40 11.77
C ASP A 180 -5.66 17.56 11.22
N LEU A 181 -5.54 17.56 9.90
CA LEU A 181 -4.49 16.84 9.18
C LEU A 181 -3.08 17.23 9.63
N ASN A 182 -2.82 18.53 9.82
CA ASN A 182 -1.48 19.02 10.12
C ASN A 182 -1.08 18.68 11.56
N ALA A 183 -2.01 18.79 12.52
CA ALA A 183 -1.78 18.33 13.88
C ALA A 183 -1.53 16.82 13.93
N THR A 184 -2.37 16.04 13.25
CA THR A 184 -2.19 14.58 13.16
C THR A 184 -0.82 14.21 12.61
N LEU A 185 -0.34 14.88 11.55
CA LEU A 185 0.98 14.62 11.00
C LEU A 185 2.11 14.91 12.00
N ARG A 186 2.00 15.97 12.82
CA ARG A 186 2.98 16.26 13.88
C ARG A 186 2.97 15.17 14.95
N ASP A 187 1.81 14.73 15.41
CA ASP A 187 1.68 13.65 16.41
C ASP A 187 2.29 12.34 15.90
N VAL A 188 2.15 12.05 14.61
CA VAL A 188 2.78 10.90 13.96
C VAL A 188 4.30 11.04 13.95
N VAL A 189 4.85 12.19 13.58
CA VAL A 189 6.31 12.44 13.61
C VAL A 189 6.84 12.29 15.03
N GLU A 190 6.16 12.86 16.03
CA GLU A 190 6.54 12.76 17.44
C GLU A 190 6.54 11.32 17.95
N THR A 191 5.58 10.51 17.47
CA THR A 191 5.48 9.08 17.82
C THR A 191 6.60 8.23 17.21
N LEU A 192 7.05 8.55 15.99
CA LEU A 192 8.08 7.76 15.29
C LEU A 192 9.46 7.92 15.94
N ALA A 193 10.20 6.82 16.05
CA ALA A 193 11.62 6.83 16.35
C ALA A 193 12.41 7.45 15.18
N PRO A 194 13.65 7.96 15.42
CA PRO A 194 14.54 8.35 14.34
C PRO A 194 14.72 7.23 13.29
N GLY A 195 14.73 7.60 12.01
CA GLY A 195 14.71 6.65 10.88
C GLY A 195 13.37 5.92 10.66
N GLY A 196 12.35 6.21 11.47
CA GLY A 196 11.03 5.61 11.35
C GLY A 196 10.25 6.09 10.13
N ARG A 197 9.25 5.31 9.70
CA ARG A 197 8.47 5.59 8.48
C ARG A 197 6.97 5.69 8.75
N LEU A 198 6.33 6.66 8.11
CA LEU A 198 4.89 6.69 7.88
C LEU A 198 4.62 6.16 6.46
N VAL A 199 3.76 5.14 6.34
CA VAL A 199 3.32 4.56 5.07
C VAL A 199 1.81 4.79 4.94
N LEU A 200 1.38 5.47 3.87
CA LEU A 200 -0.01 5.85 3.64
C LEU A 200 -0.58 5.14 2.42
N SER A 201 -1.64 4.37 2.64
CA SER A 201 -2.51 3.85 1.58
C SER A 201 -3.88 4.45 1.78
N ILE A 202 -4.16 5.50 1.01
CA ILE A 202 -5.29 6.40 1.21
C ILE A 202 -5.87 6.81 -0.15
N PRO A 203 -7.15 7.20 -0.22
CA PRO A 203 -7.68 7.90 -1.38
C PRO A 203 -6.85 9.17 -1.62
N PHE A 204 -6.15 9.20 -2.75
CA PHE A 204 -5.26 10.28 -3.12
C PHE A 204 -5.70 10.86 -4.47
N HIS A 205 -5.95 12.16 -4.49
CA HIS A 205 -6.37 12.84 -5.70
C HIS A 205 -5.13 13.21 -6.52
N ALA A 206 -4.58 12.22 -7.24
CA ALA A 206 -3.29 12.30 -7.93
C ALA A 206 -3.18 13.41 -8.99
N TRP A 207 -4.29 14.06 -9.35
CA TRP A 207 -4.33 15.20 -10.27
C TRP A 207 -4.52 16.55 -9.58
N ALA A 208 -4.68 16.58 -8.25
CA ALA A 208 -4.77 17.82 -7.48
C ALA A 208 -3.41 18.20 -6.91
N GLN A 209 -2.97 19.43 -7.19
CA GLN A 209 -1.76 19.99 -6.58
C GLN A 209 -1.94 20.20 -5.07
N THR A 210 -3.15 20.55 -4.62
CA THR A 210 -3.43 20.96 -3.25
C THR A 210 -4.52 20.11 -2.62
N THR A 211 -4.38 19.85 -1.32
CA THR A 211 -5.34 19.18 -0.48
C THR A 211 -6.53 20.09 -0.24
N ILE A 212 -7.73 19.56 -0.47
CA ILE A 212 -9.00 20.25 -0.22
C ILE A 212 -9.54 19.77 1.12
N SER A 213 -9.67 20.67 2.08
CA SER A 213 -10.43 20.41 3.32
C SER A 213 -11.90 20.74 3.10
N LEU A 214 -12.77 19.80 3.43
CA LEU A 214 -14.21 19.94 3.28
C LEU A 214 -14.79 20.58 4.55
N ALA A 215 -15.79 21.44 4.41
CA ALA A 215 -16.43 22.05 5.56
C ALA A 215 -17.20 21.00 6.39
N GLU A 216 -17.47 21.30 7.66
CA GLU A 216 -18.28 20.43 8.49
C GLU A 216 -19.69 20.30 7.89
N GLY A 217 -20.11 19.07 7.59
CA GLY A 217 -21.37 18.78 6.90
C GLY A 217 -21.27 18.69 5.37
N GLU A 218 -20.18 19.16 4.76
CA GLU A 218 -19.86 18.84 3.36
C GLU A 218 -19.25 17.43 3.30
N GLN A 219 -20.07 16.46 2.92
CA GLN A 219 -19.57 15.11 2.68
C GLN A 219 -19.03 15.03 1.25
N ALA A 220 -17.74 14.67 1.12
CA ALA A 220 -17.33 13.90 -0.04
C ALA A 220 -18.14 12.59 -0.08
N THR A 221 -18.05 11.82 -1.14
CA THR A 221 -18.60 10.46 -1.16
C THR A 221 -17.92 9.59 -0.07
N GLY A 222 -18.41 9.64 1.18
CA GLY A 222 -17.85 8.94 2.36
C GLY A 222 -17.55 9.84 3.58
N PRO A 223 -16.94 9.29 4.64
CA PRO A 223 -16.66 9.98 5.91
C PRO A 223 -15.43 10.91 5.85
N TRP A 224 -14.97 11.26 4.65
CA TRP A 224 -13.71 11.97 4.43
C TRP A 224 -13.86 13.47 4.69
N ARG A 225 -12.90 14.04 5.40
CA ARG A 225 -12.77 15.49 5.65
C ARG A 225 -11.78 16.16 4.70
N HIS A 226 -10.91 15.38 4.07
CA HIS A 226 -9.88 15.87 3.16
C HIS A 226 -9.85 15.08 1.86
N GLN A 227 -9.74 15.78 0.73
CA GLN A 227 -9.30 15.22 -0.55
C GLN A 227 -7.81 15.55 -0.71
N LEU A 228 -6.96 14.54 -0.48
CA LEU A 228 -5.52 14.73 -0.34
C LEU A 228 -4.85 14.90 -1.72
N GLY A 229 -4.05 15.95 -1.87
CA GLY A 229 -3.30 16.28 -3.09
C GLY A 229 -1.78 16.27 -2.87
N TRP A 230 -1.01 16.69 -3.88
CA TRP A 230 0.47 16.62 -3.86
C TRP A 230 1.15 17.51 -2.81
N ASP A 231 0.48 18.56 -2.32
CA ASP A 231 0.96 19.36 -1.18
C ASP A 231 1.06 18.54 0.13
N LEU A 232 0.49 17.34 0.20
CA LEU A 232 0.62 16.44 1.35
C LEU A 232 2.08 16.12 1.66
N MET A 233 2.94 15.99 0.65
CA MET A 233 4.37 15.73 0.84
C MET A 233 5.05 16.92 1.52
N ASP A 234 4.69 18.13 1.13
CA ASP A 234 5.20 19.35 1.77
C ASP A 234 4.67 19.49 3.20
N ARG A 235 3.39 19.13 3.44
CA ARG A 235 2.81 19.08 4.79
C ARG A 235 3.54 18.09 5.70
N CYS A 236 3.90 16.92 5.19
CA CYS A 236 4.75 15.98 5.93
C CYS A 236 6.09 16.62 6.32
N ARG A 237 6.78 17.28 5.38
CA ARG A 237 8.06 17.96 5.69
C ARG A 237 7.89 19.07 6.72
N VAL A 238 6.84 19.88 6.60
CA VAL A 238 6.49 20.93 7.58
C VAL A 238 6.18 20.34 8.96
N ALA A 239 5.59 19.14 9.02
CA ALA A 239 5.32 18.44 10.28
C ALA A 239 6.59 17.85 10.94
N GLY A 240 7.73 17.83 10.24
CA GLY A 240 9.02 17.38 10.77
C GLY A 240 9.55 16.07 10.17
N PHE A 241 8.92 15.54 9.12
CA PHE A 241 9.53 14.46 8.33
C PHE A 241 10.73 15.00 7.53
N ALA A 242 11.81 14.23 7.46
CA ALA A 242 13.00 14.57 6.69
C ALA A 242 12.78 14.40 5.19
N ASP A 243 12.01 13.38 4.81
CA ASP A 243 11.62 13.15 3.43
C ASP A 243 10.16 12.71 3.31
N ALA A 244 9.55 12.98 2.15
CA ALA A 244 8.22 12.52 1.78
C ALA A 244 8.13 12.33 0.26
N TYR A 245 7.59 11.19 -0.17
CA TYR A 245 7.48 10.81 -1.58
C TYR A 245 6.35 9.78 -1.81
N ALA A 246 5.96 9.59 -3.06
CA ALA A 246 5.09 8.51 -3.50
C ALA A 246 5.91 7.39 -4.12
N LEU A 247 5.52 6.14 -3.87
CA LEU A 247 5.93 4.98 -4.64
C LEU A 247 4.82 4.66 -5.63
N VAL A 248 5.09 4.83 -6.92
CA VAL A 248 4.22 4.36 -8.00
C VAL A 248 4.76 3.01 -8.46
N HIS A 249 3.91 1.98 -8.47
CA HIS A 249 4.34 0.65 -8.85
C HIS A 249 3.41 0.04 -9.89
N TRP A 250 3.90 -0.90 -10.68
CA TRP A 250 3.03 -1.71 -11.53
C TRP A 250 3.72 -3.02 -11.91
N SER A 251 2.95 -4.10 -11.98
CA SER A 251 3.44 -5.39 -12.44
C SER A 251 2.29 -6.31 -12.84
N SER A 252 2.28 -6.75 -14.09
CA SER A 252 1.39 -7.83 -14.54
C SER A 252 1.77 -9.17 -13.90
N ALA A 253 3.06 -9.45 -13.73
CA ALA A 253 3.56 -10.69 -13.13
C ALA A 253 3.12 -10.89 -11.67
N PHE A 254 3.01 -9.81 -10.89
CA PHE A 254 2.57 -9.84 -9.49
C PHE A 254 1.10 -9.45 -9.28
N GLY A 255 0.39 -9.08 -10.35
CA GLY A 255 -0.97 -8.57 -10.26
C GLY A 255 -1.05 -7.25 -9.46
N TYR A 256 -0.08 -6.36 -9.67
CA TYR A 256 -0.10 -4.99 -9.16
C TYR A 256 -0.57 -4.05 -10.28
N LEU A 257 -1.87 -4.06 -10.49
CA LEU A 257 -2.56 -3.26 -11.51
C LEU A 257 -3.41 -2.18 -10.83
N GLY A 258 -3.70 -1.08 -11.54
CA GLY A 258 -4.47 0.03 -10.97
C GLY A 258 -4.32 1.33 -11.76
N ASN A 259 -5.03 1.42 -12.89
CA ASN A 259 -4.99 2.54 -13.83
C ASN A 259 -3.55 2.94 -14.25
N GLY A 260 -2.64 1.95 -14.33
CA GLY A 260 -1.24 2.11 -14.70
C GLY A 260 -0.34 2.86 -13.71
N THR A 261 -0.89 3.47 -12.66
CA THR A 261 -0.13 4.23 -11.65
C THR A 261 -0.74 4.11 -10.23
N PRO A 262 -0.95 2.90 -9.69
CA PRO A 262 -1.29 2.76 -8.28
C PRO A 262 -0.12 3.26 -7.43
N LEU A 263 -0.43 3.90 -6.30
CA LEU A 263 0.57 4.55 -5.46
C LEU A 263 0.32 4.35 -3.96
N VAL A 264 1.42 4.40 -3.21
CA VAL A 264 1.46 4.48 -1.75
C VAL A 264 2.40 5.63 -1.40
N LEU A 265 2.06 6.43 -0.39
CA LEU A 265 2.92 7.53 0.05
C LEU A 265 3.80 7.07 1.22
N ILE A 266 5.02 7.58 1.26
CA ILE A 266 5.99 7.33 2.33
C ILE A 266 6.50 8.68 2.84
N ALA A 267 6.57 8.83 4.16
CA ALA A 267 7.32 9.90 4.80
C ALA A 267 8.29 9.31 5.82
N GLU A 268 9.52 9.81 5.84
CA GLU A 268 10.62 9.28 6.65
C GLU A 268 11.06 10.31 7.68
N LYS A 269 11.19 9.88 8.93
CA LYS A 269 11.76 10.70 10.00
C LYS A 269 13.29 10.58 9.94
N ALA A 270 13.99 11.70 10.18
CA ALA A 270 15.46 11.73 10.25
C ALA A 270 16.02 10.78 11.31
#